data_AF-A0A1Y5U112-F1
#
_entry.id   AF-A0A1Y5U112-F1
#
_cell.length_a   1.000
_cell.length_b   1.000
_cell.length_c   1.000
_cell.angle_alpha   90.00
_cell.angle_beta   90.00
_cell.angle_gamma   90.00
#
_symmetry.space_group_name_H-M   'P 1'
#
loop_
_entity.id
_entity.type
_entity.pdbx_description
1 polymer ?
#
loop_
_entity_poly.entity_id
_entity_poly.type
_entity_poly.pdbx_seq_one_letter_code
_entity_poly.pdbx_strand_id
1 'polypeptide(L)'
;MYLNGEFTVTEGQYARRKIFTLIGLYSPKGPDWTNMGRSLVRGMLNSARGISDKDMSAEAQAARRISGFADLDGIEFIARIDIGTDASGDDKNEIRSAVTPDHRDYTQVMGTAPLQFSGNAGPVASPQQNAAAQTSSSNPPAANPGAPGRPSWAQ
;
A
#
# COMPACT_ATOMS: atom_id res chain seq x y z
N MET A 1 12.44 26.18 -8.42
CA MET A 1 11.58 26.08 -7.23
C MET A 1 11.77 24.70 -6.64
N TYR A 2 11.89 24.63 -5.31
CA TYR A 2 12.04 23.38 -4.58
C TYR A 2 11.01 23.32 -3.45
N LEU A 3 10.57 22.11 -3.12
CA LEU A 3 9.80 21.81 -1.92
C LEU A 3 10.74 21.11 -0.94
N ASN A 4 10.89 21.66 0.26
CA ASN A 4 11.61 21.01 1.35
C ASN A 4 10.64 20.11 2.10
N GLY A 5 10.83 18.79 2.00
CA GLY A 5 10.00 17.80 2.67
C GLY A 5 10.71 17.27 3.91
N GLU A 6 10.07 17.43 5.07
CA GLU A 6 10.45 16.78 6.31
C GLU A 6 9.51 15.59 6.53
N PHE A 7 10.08 14.39 6.66
CA PHE A 7 9.33 13.16 6.85
C PHE A 7 9.75 12.50 8.16
N THR A 8 8.78 11.98 8.90
CA THR A 8 9.04 11.19 10.11
C THR A 8 8.66 9.74 9.82
N VAL A 9 9.57 8.82 10.11
CA VAL A 9 9.28 7.39 10.01
C VAL A 9 8.30 7.01 11.11
N THR A 10 7.11 6.51 10.74
CA THR A 10 6.04 6.16 11.69
C THR A 10 6.23 4.79 12.31
N GLU A 11 6.70 3.81 11.53
CA GLU A 11 6.77 2.40 11.95
C GLU A 11 8.11 1.71 11.61
N GLY A 12 8.32 0.51 12.17
CA GLY A 12 9.50 -0.32 11.93
C GLY A 12 10.73 0.03 12.78
N GLN A 13 11.87 -0.60 12.48
CA GLN A 13 13.13 -0.46 13.24
C GLN A 13 13.67 0.98 13.32
N TYR A 14 13.20 1.86 12.44
CA TYR A 14 13.65 3.24 12.31
C TYR A 14 12.59 4.27 12.71
N ALA A 15 11.52 3.84 13.40
CA ALA A 15 10.45 4.72 13.86
C ALA A 15 10.97 5.95 14.63
N ARG A 16 10.30 7.09 14.45
CA ARG A 16 10.60 8.42 14.99
C ARG A 16 11.87 9.10 14.45
N ARG A 17 12.54 8.53 13.44
CA ARG A 17 13.64 9.20 12.73
C ARG A 17 13.10 10.21 11.72
N LYS A 18 13.82 11.31 11.53
CA LYS A 18 13.52 12.34 10.54
C LYS A 18 14.35 12.16 9.28
N ILE A 19 13.74 12.40 8.13
CA ILE A 19 14.35 12.38 6.81
C ILE A 19 14.01 13.68 6.11
N PHE A 20 15.03 14.35 5.56
CA PHE A 20 14.87 15.63 4.87
C PHE A 20 15.16 15.47 3.39
N THR A 21 14.16 15.72 2.54
CA THR A 21 14.28 15.58 1.09
C THR A 21 14.01 16.91 0.41
N LEU A 22 14.86 17.28 -0.56
CA LEU A 22 14.66 18.48 -1.37
C LEU A 22 14.09 18.07 -2.74
N ILE A 23 12.82 18.37 -2.97
CA ILE A 23 12.10 17.95 -4.18
C ILE A 23 12.12 19.10 -5.20
N GLY A 24 12.74 18.87 -6.36
CA GLY A 24 12.77 19.84 -7.45
C GLY A 24 11.45 19.91 -8.21
N LEU A 25 10.73 21.02 -8.11
CA LEU A 25 9.44 21.22 -8.81
C LEU A 25 9.55 22.13 -10.02
N TYR A 26 10.63 22.88 -10.11
CA TYR A 26 11.01 23.66 -11.29
C TYR A 26 12.52 23.82 -11.31
N SER A 27 13.14 23.60 -12.47
CA SER A 27 14.56 23.80 -12.68
C SER A 27 14.83 24.58 -13.97
N PRO A 28 15.70 25.62 -13.94
CA PRO A 28 16.16 26.27 -15.17
C PRO A 28 17.09 25.36 -16.00
N LYS A 29 17.61 24.26 -15.42
CA LYS A 29 18.50 23.30 -16.09
C LYS A 29 17.76 22.33 -17.03
N GLY A 30 16.43 22.33 -17.04
CA GLY A 30 15.63 21.50 -17.95
C GLY A 30 14.45 20.78 -17.30
N PRO A 31 13.60 20.13 -18.12
CA PRO A 31 12.36 19.51 -17.68
C PRO A 31 12.56 18.25 -16.83
N ASP A 32 13.69 17.54 -16.97
CA ASP A 32 13.91 16.25 -16.29
C ASP A 32 13.81 16.34 -14.77
N TRP A 33 14.42 17.37 -14.19
CA TRP A 33 14.36 17.63 -12.74
C TRP A 33 12.92 17.89 -12.27
N THR A 34 12.18 18.66 -13.07
CA THR A 34 10.77 18.98 -12.82
C THR A 34 9.92 17.71 -12.90
N ASN A 35 10.14 16.87 -13.91
CA ASN A 35 9.44 15.62 -14.10
C ASN A 35 9.74 14.63 -12.97
N MET A 36 10.99 14.56 -12.52
CA MET A 36 11.41 13.71 -11.42
C MET A 36 10.70 14.09 -10.11
N GLY A 37 10.71 15.37 -9.73
CA GLY A 37 10.01 15.82 -8.53
C GLY A 37 8.49 15.65 -8.60
N ARG A 38 7.87 15.94 -9.76
CA ARG A 38 6.43 15.69 -9.96
C ARG A 38 6.07 14.22 -9.89
N SER A 39 6.91 13.35 -10.45
CA SER A 39 6.71 11.89 -10.38
C SER A 39 6.79 11.40 -8.93
N LEU A 40 7.74 11.91 -8.15
CA LEU A 40 7.85 11.59 -6.72
C LEU A 40 6.60 12.03 -5.95
N VAL A 41 6.14 13.28 -6.12
CA VAL A 41 4.91 13.78 -5.48
C VAL A 41 3.70 12.94 -5.86
N ARG A 42 3.56 12.60 -7.15
CA ARG A 42 2.50 11.69 -7.60
C ARG A 42 2.59 10.33 -6.94
N GLY A 43 3.80 9.77 -6.82
CA GLY A 43 4.03 8.50 -6.14
C GLY A 43 3.60 8.54 -4.67
N MET A 44 3.95 9.61 -3.95
CA MET A 44 3.56 9.79 -2.54
C MET A 44 2.03 9.83 -2.39
N LEU A 45 1.35 10.59 -3.25
CA LEU A 45 -0.12 10.67 -3.26
C LEU A 45 -0.78 9.32 -3.60
N ASN A 46 -0.23 8.60 -4.57
CA ASN A 46 -0.72 7.27 -4.95
C ASN A 46 -0.58 6.27 -3.80
N SER A 47 0.59 6.24 -3.18
CA SER A 47 0.89 5.37 -2.04
C SER A 47 -0.02 5.68 -0.85
N ALA A 48 -0.16 6.96 -0.50
CA ALA A 48 -1.01 7.42 0.59
C ALA A 48 -2.49 7.10 0.37
N ARG A 49 -2.97 7.17 -0.87
CA ARG A 49 -4.39 6.99 -1.19
C ARG A 49 -4.74 5.57 -1.66
N GLY A 50 -3.77 4.65 -1.68
CA GLY A 50 -3.98 3.28 -2.15
C GLY A 50 -4.33 3.21 -3.64
N ILE A 51 -3.82 4.13 -4.46
CA ILE A 51 -4.11 4.23 -5.88
C ILE A 51 -2.97 3.64 -6.70
N SER A 52 -3.30 2.75 -7.63
CA SER A 52 -2.33 2.20 -8.59
C SER A 52 -1.78 3.29 -9.53
N ASP A 53 -0.54 3.14 -9.98
CA ASP A 53 0.05 4.04 -10.98
C ASP A 53 -0.61 3.93 -12.36
N LYS A 54 -1.21 2.76 -12.66
CA LYS A 54 -1.92 2.43 -13.91
C LYS A 54 -3.39 2.85 -13.88
N ASP A 55 -3.93 3.21 -12.73
CA ASP A 55 -5.34 3.61 -12.60
C ASP A 55 -5.56 5.00 -13.22
N MET A 56 -6.23 5.04 -14.37
CA MET A 56 -6.55 6.27 -15.11
C MET A 56 -8.01 6.70 -14.94
N SER A 57 -8.74 6.13 -13.96
CA SER A 57 -10.13 6.51 -13.65
C SER A 57 -10.24 7.98 -13.26
N ALA A 58 -11.42 8.56 -13.45
CA ALA A 58 -11.68 9.96 -13.11
C ALA A 58 -11.51 10.20 -11.60
N GLU A 59 -11.88 9.21 -10.79
CA GLU A 59 -11.72 9.17 -9.34
C GLU A 59 -10.23 9.22 -8.96
N ALA A 60 -9.39 8.39 -9.60
CA ALA A 60 -7.95 8.37 -9.35
C ALA A 60 -7.24 9.64 -9.85
N GLN A 61 -7.79 10.33 -10.86
CA GLN A 61 -7.30 11.63 -11.33
C GLN A 61 -7.74 12.80 -10.44
N ALA A 62 -8.89 12.69 -9.78
CA ALA A 62 -9.41 13.68 -8.84
C ALA A 62 -8.76 13.57 -7.46
N ALA A 63 -8.54 12.34 -6.97
CA ALA A 63 -7.42 12.06 -6.07
C ALA A 63 -6.11 12.41 -6.81
N ARG A 64 -4.88 12.42 -6.32
CA ARG A 64 -3.70 13.00 -7.04
C ARG A 64 -3.76 14.51 -7.37
N ARG A 65 -4.92 15.11 -7.67
CA ARG A 65 -5.05 16.56 -7.79
C ARG A 65 -4.88 17.18 -6.42
N ILE A 66 -4.02 18.20 -6.37
CA ILE A 66 -3.78 19.02 -5.18
C ILE A 66 -4.07 20.48 -5.55
N SER A 67 -4.69 21.20 -4.63
CA SER A 67 -4.93 22.64 -4.71
C SER A 67 -3.69 23.44 -4.32
N GLY A 68 -2.83 22.87 -3.47
CA GLY A 68 -1.58 23.46 -3.03
C GLY A 68 -0.69 22.45 -2.27
N PHE A 69 0.48 22.90 -1.81
CA PHE A 69 1.41 22.03 -1.06
C PHE A 69 0.91 21.65 0.34
N ALA A 70 -0.05 22.40 0.89
CA ALA A 70 -0.69 22.03 2.15
C ALA A 70 -1.39 20.66 2.06
N ASP A 71 -1.85 20.26 0.88
CA ASP A 71 -2.48 18.95 0.66
C ASP A 71 -1.47 17.77 0.75
N LEU A 72 -0.17 18.08 0.80
CA LEU A 72 0.91 17.11 1.03
C LEU A 72 1.32 17.04 2.51
N ASP A 73 0.85 17.98 3.34
CA ASP A 73 1.14 17.96 4.76
C ASP A 73 0.30 16.89 5.46
N GLY A 74 0.93 16.14 6.37
CA GLY A 74 0.29 15.04 7.10
C GLY A 74 -0.04 13.79 6.27
N ILE A 75 0.41 13.69 5.00
CA ILE A 75 0.23 12.45 4.24
C ILE A 75 1.15 11.35 4.79
N GLU A 76 0.61 10.15 4.91
CA GLU A 76 1.37 8.95 5.24
C GLU A 76 1.48 8.07 4.02
N PHE A 77 2.70 7.62 3.71
CA PHE A 77 2.95 6.79 2.54
C PHE A 77 4.10 5.84 2.79
N ILE A 78 4.17 4.78 2.00
CA ILE A 78 5.26 3.81 2.06
C ILE A 78 6.38 4.33 1.16
N ALA A 79 7.57 4.48 1.74
CA ALA A 79 8.75 5.02 1.05
C ALA A 79 9.85 3.97 0.93
N ARG A 80 10.55 3.97 -0.20
CA ARG A 80 11.86 3.33 -0.35
C ARG A 80 12.93 4.37 -0.07
N ILE A 81 13.69 4.14 1.00
CA ILE A 81 14.78 5.02 1.43
C ILE A 81 16.09 4.39 1.02
N ASP A 82 16.96 5.18 0.38
CA ASP A 82 18.34 4.80 0.05
C ASP A 82 19.32 5.83 0.64
N ILE A 83 20.61 5.49 0.62
CA ILE A 83 21.69 6.42 0.96
C ILE A 83 22.14 7.09 -0.33
N GLY A 84 21.90 8.39 -0.42
CA GLY A 84 22.43 9.26 -1.46
C GLY A 84 23.58 10.11 -0.94
N THR A 85 24.03 11.05 -1.76
CA THR A 85 25.11 11.98 -1.43
C THR A 85 24.56 13.41 -1.47
N ASP A 86 24.87 14.22 -0.46
CA ASP A 86 24.45 15.61 -0.42
C ASP A 86 25.36 16.52 -1.26
N ALA A 87 25.09 17.84 -1.26
CA ALA A 87 25.89 18.80 -2.01
C ALA A 87 27.32 18.99 -1.47
N SER A 88 27.59 18.55 -0.23
CA SER A 88 28.89 18.60 0.44
C SER A 88 29.71 17.33 0.17
N GLY A 89 29.08 16.27 -0.35
CA GLY A 89 29.71 14.97 -0.58
C GLY A 89 29.47 13.97 0.54
N ASP A 90 28.64 14.31 1.53
CA ASP A 90 28.35 13.46 2.68
C ASP A 90 27.16 12.51 2.42
N ASP A 91 27.20 11.34 3.05
CA ASP A 91 26.12 10.37 2.99
C ASP A 91 24.84 10.94 3.64
N LYS A 92 23.73 10.84 2.90
CA LYS A 92 22.44 11.34 3.34
C LYS A 92 21.33 10.35 2.98
N ASN A 93 20.40 10.14 3.92
CA ASN A 93 19.19 9.39 3.63
C ASN A 93 18.26 10.18 2.69
N GLU A 94 17.84 9.55 1.60
CA GLU A 94 16.92 10.14 0.63
C GLU A 94 15.73 9.23 0.33
N ILE A 95 14.58 9.84 0.07
CA ILE A 95 13.40 9.11 -0.42
C ILE A 95 13.57 8.92 -1.92
N ARG A 96 13.91 7.70 -2.32
CA ARG A 96 14.14 7.37 -3.74
C ARG A 96 12.84 7.22 -4.52
N SER A 97 11.84 6.58 -3.91
CA SER A 97 10.54 6.37 -4.52
C SER A 97 9.47 6.07 -3.48
N ALA A 98 8.25 6.48 -3.73
CA ALA A 98 7.09 5.97 -3.00
C ALA A 98 6.68 4.61 -3.58
N VAL A 99 6.29 3.68 -2.71
CA VAL A 99 5.82 2.34 -3.07
C VAL A 99 4.30 2.43 -3.24
N THR A 100 3.80 2.07 -4.43
CA THR A 100 2.36 2.05 -4.74
C THR A 100 1.78 0.65 -4.63
N PRO A 101 0.44 0.48 -4.61
CA PRO A 101 -0.22 -0.83 -4.53
C PRO A 101 0.20 -1.85 -5.60
N ASP A 102 0.72 -1.39 -6.74
CA ASP A 102 1.24 -2.24 -7.80
C ASP A 102 2.51 -3.01 -7.41
N HIS A 103 3.19 -2.58 -6.34
CA HIS A 103 4.41 -3.19 -5.86
C HIS A 103 4.11 -4.26 -4.81
N ARG A 104 4.78 -5.41 -4.91
CA ARG A 104 4.62 -6.52 -3.96
C ARG A 104 4.92 -6.14 -2.51
N ASP A 105 5.81 -5.16 -2.31
CA ASP A 105 6.22 -4.72 -0.97
C ASP A 105 5.14 -3.85 -0.30
N TYR A 106 4.22 -3.28 -1.09
CA TYR A 106 3.11 -2.47 -0.57
C TYR A 106 2.20 -3.31 0.31
N THR A 107 1.80 -4.50 -0.14
CA THR A 107 0.90 -5.40 0.61
C THR A 107 1.58 -5.98 1.86
N GLN A 108 2.90 -6.13 1.84
CA GLN A 108 3.66 -6.62 3.01
C GLN A 108 3.70 -5.59 4.14
N VAL A 109 3.84 -4.30 3.80
CA VAL A 109 3.88 -3.21 4.79
C VAL A 109 2.47 -2.79 5.20
N MET A 110 1.54 -2.72 4.25
CA MET A 110 0.15 -2.33 4.54
C MET A 110 -0.65 -3.46 5.23
N GLY A 111 -0.21 -4.72 5.09
CA GLY A 111 -0.77 -5.85 5.83
C GLY A 111 -0.30 -5.92 7.29
N THR A 112 0.71 -5.15 7.67
CA THR A 112 1.23 -5.04 9.05
C THR A 112 0.91 -3.69 9.71
N ALA A 113 0.61 -2.66 8.92
CA ALA A 113 0.14 -1.36 9.39
C ALA A 113 -1.40 -1.32 9.48
N PRO A 114 -2.01 -0.94 10.61
CA PRO A 114 -3.44 -0.66 10.64
C PRO A 114 -3.70 0.61 9.83
N LEU A 115 -4.19 0.46 8.60
CA LEU A 115 -4.73 1.57 7.82
C LEU A 115 -5.92 2.19 8.55
N GLN A 116 -5.68 3.24 9.33
CA GLN A 116 -6.72 4.16 9.79
C GLN A 116 -6.99 5.20 8.69
N PHE A 117 -7.52 4.76 7.55
CA PHE A 117 -8.29 5.67 6.70
C PHE A 117 -9.71 5.72 7.24
N SER A 118 -9.98 6.72 8.09
CA SER A 118 -11.34 7.07 8.52
C SER A 118 -12.10 7.72 7.36
N GLY A 119 -12.45 6.91 6.36
CA GLY A 119 -13.49 7.19 5.37
C GLY A 119 -14.80 6.60 5.89
N ASN A 120 -15.68 7.47 6.38
CA ASN A 120 -16.98 7.17 6.95
C ASN A 120 -17.85 6.30 6.01
N ALA A 121 -17.98 4.99 6.30
CA ALA A 121 -19.02 4.13 5.77
C ALA A 121 -19.53 3.22 6.90
N GLY A 122 -20.85 3.26 7.13
CA GLY A 122 -21.55 2.74 8.31
C GLY A 122 -21.48 1.23 8.55
N PRO A 123 -22.10 0.76 9.65
CA PRO A 123 -21.95 -0.62 10.12
C PRO A 123 -22.70 -1.57 9.19
N VAL A 124 -21.95 -2.43 8.49
CA VAL A 124 -22.53 -3.58 7.80
C VAL A 124 -22.48 -4.78 8.72
N ALA A 125 -23.68 -5.25 9.04
CA ALA A 125 -23.98 -6.35 9.93
C ALA A 125 -23.42 -7.69 9.41
N SER A 126 -22.98 -8.51 10.35
CA SER A 126 -22.63 -9.91 10.19
C SER A 126 -23.86 -10.77 9.87
N PRO A 127 -23.81 -11.69 8.89
CA PRO A 127 -24.76 -12.78 8.82
C PRO A 127 -24.23 -13.98 9.62
N GLN A 128 -24.81 -14.14 10.81
CA GLN A 128 -24.85 -15.39 11.57
C GLN A 128 -25.87 -16.31 10.89
N GLN A 129 -25.44 -17.49 10.41
CA GLN A 129 -26.36 -18.51 9.91
C GLN A 129 -26.37 -19.71 10.84
N ASN A 130 -27.51 -19.84 11.52
CA ASN A 130 -27.90 -20.90 12.43
C ASN A 130 -27.84 -22.28 11.77
N ALA A 131 -27.32 -23.24 12.52
CA ALA A 131 -27.57 -24.66 12.36
C ALA A 131 -28.98 -25.01 12.87
N ALA A 132 -29.76 -25.73 12.07
CA ALA A 132 -30.96 -26.42 12.50
C ALA A 132 -30.96 -27.86 11.94
N ALA A 133 -31.46 -28.78 12.76
CA ALA A 133 -31.24 -30.21 12.70
C ALA A 133 -32.29 -31.00 11.88
N GLN A 134 -31.84 -32.18 11.42
CA GLN A 134 -32.52 -33.49 11.33
C GLN A 134 -33.86 -33.62 10.59
N THR A 135 -33.88 -34.50 9.57
CA THR A 135 -34.85 -35.61 9.49
C THR A 135 -34.27 -36.82 8.76
N SER A 136 -34.43 -37.97 9.40
CA SER A 136 -33.95 -39.31 9.06
C SER A 136 -34.81 -40.00 8.01
N SER A 137 -34.20 -40.79 7.14
CA SER A 137 -34.87 -41.86 6.37
C SER A 137 -33.98 -43.10 6.27
N SER A 138 -34.63 -44.24 6.13
CA SER A 138 -34.31 -45.51 6.78
C SER A 138 -33.92 -46.66 5.82
N ASN A 139 -32.90 -47.42 6.22
CA ASN A 139 -32.73 -48.90 6.08
C ASN A 139 -32.37 -49.54 4.69
N PRO A 140 -31.87 -50.81 4.63
CA PRO A 140 -30.58 -51.24 4.03
C PRO A 140 -30.81 -52.48 3.10
N PRO A 141 -29.98 -53.56 2.99
CA PRO A 141 -28.53 -53.82 3.15
C PRO A 141 -27.89 -54.55 1.92
N ALA A 142 -26.56 -54.76 1.89
CA ALA A 142 -25.90 -56.09 1.68
C ALA A 142 -24.42 -56.04 1.20
N ALA A 143 -23.67 -56.99 1.75
CA ALA A 143 -22.44 -57.66 1.26
C ALA A 143 -21.03 -57.01 1.43
N ASN A 144 -20.28 -57.61 2.37
CA ASN A 144 -18.80 -57.67 2.47
C ASN A 144 -18.26 -58.72 1.43
N PRO A 145 -16.93 -58.97 1.21
CA PRO A 145 -15.71 -58.48 1.87
C PRO A 145 -14.51 -58.13 0.93
N GLY A 146 -13.47 -57.46 1.43
CA GLY A 146 -12.11 -57.60 0.82
C GLY A 146 -11.14 -56.41 0.92
N ALA A 147 -10.24 -56.46 1.92
CA ALA A 147 -8.83 -56.02 1.94
C ALA A 147 -8.43 -54.55 1.56
N PRO A 148 -7.27 -54.06 2.07
CA PRO A 148 -6.99 -52.64 2.28
C PRO A 148 -6.21 -51.99 1.12
N GLY A 149 -6.63 -50.80 0.66
CA GLY A 149 -5.93 -50.13 -0.45
C GLY A 149 -6.22 -48.63 -0.62
N ARG A 150 -5.35 -47.81 0.01
CA ARG A 150 -4.85 -46.47 -0.36
C ARG A 150 -5.84 -45.29 -0.63
N PRO A 151 -5.60 -44.09 -0.04
CA PRO A 151 -6.44 -42.91 -0.25
C PRO A 151 -6.17 -42.16 -1.57
N SER A 152 -7.22 -41.52 -2.09
CA SER A 152 -7.33 -40.86 -3.39
C SER A 152 -6.85 -39.40 -3.41
N TRP A 153 -5.57 -39.15 -3.13
CA TRP A 153 -4.92 -37.86 -3.43
C TRP A 153 -3.77 -37.97 -4.44
N ALA A 154 -3.52 -39.17 -4.98
CA ALA A 154 -2.73 -39.32 -6.19
C ALA A 154 -3.67 -39.21 -7.41
N GLN A 155 -4.05 -37.98 -7.76
CA GLN A 155 -4.45 -37.59 -9.11
C GLN A 155 -3.42 -36.60 -9.65
#